data_AF-A0A832SZC0-F1
#
_entry.id   AF-A0A832SZC0-F1
#
_cell.length_a   1.000
_cell.length_b   1.000
_cell.length_c   1.000
_cell.angle_alpha   90.00
_cell.angle_beta   90.00
_cell.angle_gamma   90.00
#
_symmetry.space_group_name_H-M   'P 1'
#
loop_
_entity.id
_entity.type
_entity.pdbx_description
1 polymer ?
#
loop_
_entity_poly.entity_id
_entity_poly.type
_entity_poly.pdbx_seq_one_letter_code
_entity_poly.pdbx_strand_id
1 'polypeptide(L)'
;MSLREEYRRFKTSTGSVKASIAKSILKELIKFSGEEPYWERVEGELKIKEYEAKEVLLFLESIGEIKIRRSKNGRRLYVLTLKNLRKNPITLDKWIKVQ
;
A
#
# COMPACT_ATOMS: atom_id res chain seq x y z
N MET A 1 4.49 11.59 11.69
CA MET A 1 3.71 10.47 12.28
C MET A 1 4.32 9.18 11.77
N SER A 2 4.31 8.12 12.59
CA SER A 2 4.77 6.80 12.16
C SER A 2 3.74 6.14 11.24
N LEU A 3 4.16 5.24 10.35
CA LEU A 3 3.22 4.51 9.48
C LEU A 3 2.22 3.67 10.29
N ARG A 4 2.64 3.23 11.48
CA ARG A 4 1.76 2.54 12.42
C ARG A 4 0.60 3.42 12.91
N GLU A 5 0.85 4.69 13.17
CA GLU A 5 -0.20 5.67 13.51
C GLU A 5 -1.11 5.94 12.31
N GLU A 6 -0.56 6.05 11.11
CA GLU A 6 -1.37 6.17 9.88
C GLU A 6 -2.29 4.97 9.70
N TYR A 7 -1.79 3.75 9.93
CA TYR A 7 -2.61 2.56 9.88
C TYR A 7 -3.74 2.57 10.92
N ARG A 8 -3.46 3.00 12.16
CA ARG A 8 -4.52 3.16 13.19
C ARG A 8 -5.60 4.16 12.73
N ARG A 9 -5.20 5.29 12.15
CA ARG A 9 -6.13 6.27 11.58
C ARG A 9 -6.92 5.70 10.41
N PHE A 10 -6.28 4.92 9.54
CA PHE A 10 -6.96 4.22 8.44
C PHE A 10 -8.09 3.32 8.94
N LYS A 11 -7.89 2.61 10.06
CA LYS A 11 -8.92 1.73 10.63
C LYS A 11 -10.16 2.49 11.10
N THR A 12 -9.99 3.68 11.67
CA THR A 12 -11.08 4.49 12.24
C THR A 12 -11.67 5.52 11.27
N SER A 13 -10.98 5.81 10.17
CA SER A 13 -11.46 6.78 9.16
C SER A 13 -12.47 6.17 8.20
N THR A 14 -13.23 7.04 7.53
CA THR A 14 -14.21 6.69 6.49
C THR A 14 -14.05 7.58 5.26
N GLY A 15 -14.73 7.21 4.16
CA GLY A 15 -14.82 8.02 2.95
C GLY A 15 -13.47 8.44 2.36
N SER A 16 -13.39 9.69 1.89
CA SER A 16 -12.21 10.27 1.25
C SER A 16 -10.98 10.36 2.16
N VAL A 17 -11.19 10.56 3.46
CA VAL A 17 -10.09 10.60 4.45
C VAL A 17 -9.43 9.23 4.54
N LYS A 18 -10.22 8.15 4.59
CA LYS A 18 -9.69 6.78 4.58
C LYS A 18 -8.89 6.50 3.31
N ALA A 19 -9.40 6.93 2.16
CA ALA A 19 -8.71 6.82 0.88
C ALA A 19 -7.36 7.55 0.91
N SER A 20 -7.32 8.82 1.35
CA SER A 20 -6.09 9.61 1.44
C SER A 20 -5.02 8.93 2.33
N ILE A 21 -5.41 8.43 3.50
CA ILE A 21 -4.49 7.71 4.39
C ILE A 21 -3.99 6.42 3.74
N ALA A 22 -4.87 5.64 3.11
CA ALA A 22 -4.46 4.42 2.41
C ALA A 22 -3.47 4.71 1.28
N LYS A 23 -3.66 5.81 0.53
CA LYS A 23 -2.73 6.27 -0.51
C LYS A 23 -1.37 6.67 0.08
N SER A 24 -1.34 7.30 1.25
CA SER A 24 -0.10 7.60 1.99
C SER A 24 0.65 6.31 2.33
N ILE A 25 -0.04 5.34 2.94
CA ILE A 25 0.56 4.05 3.29
C ILE A 25 1.08 3.31 2.06
N LEU A 26 0.34 3.33 0.94
CA LEU A 26 0.78 2.73 -0.32
C LEU A 26 2.11 3.33 -0.81
N LYS A 27 2.26 4.66 -0.75
CA LYS A 27 3.49 5.34 -1.18
C LYS A 27 4.70 4.83 -0.41
N GLU A 28 4.57 4.65 0.90
CA GLU A 28 5.65 4.09 1.71
C GLU A 28 5.94 2.63 1.33
N LEU A 29 4.91 1.79 1.18
CA LEU A 29 5.10 0.39 0.77
C LEU A 29 5.81 0.24 -0.59
N ILE A 30 5.51 1.13 -1.55
CA ILE A 30 6.13 1.13 -2.88
C ILE A 30 7.64 1.38 -2.79
N LYS A 31 8.12 2.21 -1.85
CA LYS A 31 9.55 2.52 -1.71
C LYS A 31 10.38 1.26 -1.42
N PHE A 32 9.87 0.39 -0.55
CA PHE A 32 10.52 -0.86 -0.17
C PHE A 32 10.36 -1.97 -1.20
N SER A 33 9.54 -1.80 -2.23
CA SER A 33 9.22 -2.87 -3.19
C SER A 33 10.42 -3.47 -3.93
N GLY A 34 11.59 -2.82 -3.93
CA GLY A 34 12.82 -3.36 -4.50
C GLY A 34 13.67 -4.20 -3.55
N GLU A 35 13.36 -4.17 -2.25
CA GLU A 35 14.15 -4.81 -1.20
C GLU A 35 13.66 -6.24 -0.95
N GLU A 36 14.60 -7.15 -0.70
CA GLU A 36 14.33 -8.53 -0.32
C GLU A 36 15.12 -8.82 0.98
N PRO A 37 14.53 -9.52 1.97
CA PRO A 37 13.16 -10.04 1.99
C PRO A 37 12.14 -8.94 2.36
N TYR A 38 11.18 -8.69 1.45
CA TYR A 38 10.34 -7.50 1.46
C TYR A 38 9.51 -7.30 2.74
N TRP A 39 8.86 -8.35 3.24
CA TRP A 39 7.89 -8.21 4.34
C TRP A 39 8.58 -8.01 5.68
N GLU A 40 9.72 -8.64 5.85
CA GLU A 40 10.61 -8.51 6.99
C GLU A 40 11.16 -7.08 7.06
N ARG A 41 11.53 -6.49 5.91
CA ARG A 41 11.91 -5.08 5.80
C ARG A 41 10.77 -4.14 6.17
N VAL A 42 9.58 -4.37 5.61
CA VAL A 42 8.39 -3.56 5.94
C VAL A 42 8.07 -3.62 7.43
N GLU A 43 8.08 -4.80 8.04
CA GLU A 43 7.79 -4.93 9.47
C GLU A 43 8.87 -4.29 10.35
N GLY A 44 10.15 -4.44 9.96
CA GLY A 44 11.29 -3.86 10.66
C GLY A 44 11.30 -2.33 10.62
N GLU A 45 11.10 -1.73 9.44
CA GLU A 45 11.25 -0.30 9.19
C GLU A 45 9.95 0.47 9.43
N LEU A 46 8.83 -0.06 8.93
CA LEU A 46 7.54 0.65 8.95
C LEU A 46 6.67 0.29 10.16
N LYS A 47 7.06 -0.73 10.94
CA LYS A 47 6.33 -1.21 12.13
C LYS A 47 4.87 -1.59 11.85
N ILE A 48 4.58 -2.00 10.61
CA ILE A 48 3.30 -2.55 10.18
C ILE A 48 3.49 -4.02 9.78
N LYS A 49 2.54 -4.87 10.13
CA LYS A 49 2.59 -6.30 9.80
C LYS A 49 2.13 -6.55 8.36
N GLU A 50 2.55 -7.69 7.79
CA GLU A 50 2.16 -8.09 6.43
C GLU A 50 0.63 -8.06 6.22
N TYR A 51 -0.16 -8.58 7.17
CA TYR A 51 -1.62 -8.58 7.03
C TYR A 51 -2.22 -7.17 7.08
N GLU A 52 -1.62 -6.24 7.84
CA GLU A 52 -2.07 -4.84 7.95
C GLU A 52 -1.84 -4.11 6.64
N ALA A 53 -0.65 -4.29 6.06
CA ALA A 53 -0.33 -3.79 4.73
C ALA A 53 -1.28 -4.35 3.66
N LYS A 54 -1.56 -5.65 3.70
CA LYS A 54 -2.52 -6.28 2.77
C LYS A 54 -3.92 -5.73 2.93
N GLU A 55 -4.38 -5.46 4.16
CA GLU A 55 -5.69 -4.83 4.40
C GLU A 55 -5.81 -3.49 3.67
N VAL A 56 -4.77 -2.65 3.75
CA VAL A 56 -4.72 -1.36 3.05
C VAL A 56 -4.76 -1.55 1.54
N LEU A 57 -3.98 -2.48 1.00
CA LEU A 57 -3.93 -2.76 -0.44
C LEU A 57 -5.27 -3.30 -0.97
N LEU A 58 -5.92 -4.19 -0.21
CA LEU A 58 -7.23 -4.72 -0.56
C LEU A 58 -8.31 -3.63 -0.52
N PHE A 59 -8.24 -2.72 0.45
CA PHE A 59 -9.13 -1.55 0.47
C PHE A 59 -8.94 -0.67 -0.77
N LEU A 60 -7.70 -0.36 -1.15
CA LEU A 60 -7.43 0.41 -2.36
C LEU A 60 -7.91 -0.32 -3.63
N GLU A 61 -7.80 -1.65 -3.68
CA GLU A 61 -8.38 -2.43 -4.76
C GLU A 61 -9.91 -2.36 -4.78
N SER A 62 -10.57 -2.42 -3.61
CA SER A 62 -12.03 -2.40 -3.52
C SER A 62 -12.65 -1.09 -3.96
N ILE A 63 -11.93 0.03 -3.82
CA ILE A 63 -12.37 1.34 -4.30
C ILE A 63 -11.84 1.67 -5.72
N GLY A 64 -11.24 0.68 -6.41
CA GLY A 64 -10.82 0.81 -7.81
C GLY A 64 -9.52 1.61 -8.01
N GLU A 65 -8.79 1.89 -6.94
CA GLU A 65 -7.54 2.65 -7.01
C GLU A 65 -6.41 1.76 -7.54
N ILE A 66 -6.21 0.56 -6.99
CA ILE A 66 -5.21 -0.39 -7.51
C ILE A 66 -5.84 -1.68 -8.03
N LYS A 67 -5.05 -2.47 -8.76
CA LYS A 67 -5.41 -3.83 -9.13
C LYS A 67 -4.30 -4.78 -8.68
N ILE A 68 -4.61 -5.66 -7.75
CA ILE A 68 -3.67 -6.65 -7.23
C ILE A 68 -3.60 -7.81 -8.21
N ARG A 69 -2.38 -8.26 -8.52
CA ARG A 69 -2.18 -9.43 -9.39
C ARG A 69 -2.76 -10.69 -8.70
N ARG A 70 -3.44 -11.57 -9.45
CA ARG A 70 -4.00 -12.85 -8.94
C ARG A 70 -3.18 -14.06 -9.44
N SER A 71 -2.87 -15.02 -8.56
CA SER A 71 -2.16 -16.30 -8.83
C SER A 71 -2.10 -17.17 -7.56
N LYS A 72 -1.62 -18.43 -7.68
CA LYS A 72 -1.50 -19.41 -6.58
C LYS A 72 -0.61 -18.96 -5.41
N ASN A 73 0.35 -18.05 -5.63
CA ASN A 73 1.28 -17.59 -4.59
C ASN A 73 0.98 -16.14 -4.15
N GLY A 74 -0.02 -16.00 -3.27
CA GLY A 74 -0.60 -14.71 -2.87
C GLY A 74 0.42 -13.67 -2.38
N ARG A 75 1.35 -14.05 -1.51
CA ARG A 75 2.33 -13.14 -0.88
C ARG A 75 3.21 -12.41 -1.91
N ARG A 76 3.75 -13.14 -2.89
CA ARG A 76 4.62 -12.58 -3.94
C ARG A 76 3.89 -11.62 -4.88
N LEU A 77 2.58 -11.78 -5.04
CA LEU A 77 1.79 -10.95 -5.96
C LEU A 77 1.59 -9.53 -5.46
N TYR A 78 1.45 -9.34 -4.15
CA TYR A 78 1.44 -8.01 -3.55
C TYR A 78 2.76 -7.28 -3.84
N VAL A 79 3.90 -7.95 -3.64
CA VAL A 79 5.22 -7.37 -3.93
C VAL A 79 5.37 -7.06 -5.42
N LEU A 80 4.95 -7.95 -6.31
CA LEU A 80 4.96 -7.70 -7.76
C LEU A 80 4.02 -6.55 -8.16
N THR A 81 2.90 -6.39 -7.49
CA THR A 81 1.97 -5.26 -7.68
C THR A 81 2.67 -3.96 -7.30
N LEU A 82 3.32 -3.90 -6.14
CA LEU A 82 4.08 -2.73 -5.68
C LEU A 82 5.28 -2.41 -6.57
N LYS A 83 6.05 -3.42 -6.99
CA LYS A 83 7.14 -3.28 -7.98
C LYS A 83 6.63 -2.69 -9.29
N ASN A 84 5.45 -3.11 -9.75
CA ASN A 84 4.83 -2.57 -10.95
C ASN A 84 4.39 -1.11 -10.78
N LEU A 85 3.76 -0.78 -9.65
CA LEU A 85 3.35 0.60 -9.33
C LEU A 85 4.57 1.53 -9.22
N ARG A 86 5.69 1.05 -8.68
CA ARG A 86 6.97 1.79 -8.65
C ARG A 86 7.48 2.13 -10.06
N LYS A 87 7.38 1.17 -10.99
CA LYS A 87 7.86 1.34 -12.38
C LYS A 87 6.89 2.14 -13.25
N ASN A 88 5.61 2.10 -12.94
CA ASN A 88 4.54 2.75 -13.69
C ASN A 88 3.74 3.70 -12.79
N PRO A 89 4.30 4.86 -12.41
CA PRO A 89 3.65 5.80 -11.50
C PRO A 89 2.49 6.57 -12.16
N ILE A 90 2.16 6.35 -13.43
CA ILE A 90 1.06 7.07 -14.12
C ILE A 90 -0.29 6.86 -13.39
N THR A 91 -0.46 5.74 -12.69
CA THR A 91 -1.57 5.55 -11.75
C THR A 91 -1.45 6.47 -10.53
N LEU A 92 -0.26 6.68 -9.99
CA LEU A 92 0.04 7.59 -8.86
C LEU A 92 -0.07 9.08 -9.21
N ASP A 93 0.32 9.52 -10.41
CA ASP A 93 0.23 10.94 -10.82
C ASP A 93 -1.21 11.41 -11.00
N LYS A 94 -2.13 10.51 -11.38
CA LYS A 94 -3.57 10.80 -11.34
C LYS A 94 -4.10 11.04 -9.91
N TRP A 95 -3.35 10.66 -8.87
CA TRP A 95 -3.82 10.71 -7.48
C TRP A 95 -3.33 11.93 -6.70
N ILE A 96 -2.31 12.64 -7.18
CA ILE A 96 -1.78 13.86 -6.53
C ILE A 96 -2.51 15.12 -7.01
N LYS A 97 -3.37 15.03 -8.04
CA LYS A 97 -4.31 16.11 -8.39
C LYS A 97 -5.52 16.14 -7.45
N VAL A 98 -5.24 16.39 -6.17
CA VAL A 98 -6.18 17.05 -5.26
C VAL A 98 -5.37 18.22 -4.68
N GLN A 99 -5.31 19.30 -5.46
CA GLN A 99 -5.06 20.65 -4.95
C GLN A 99 -6.41 21.36 -4.92
#